data_AF-A0A2E7GZW6-F1
#
_entry.id   AF-A0A2E7GZW6-F1
#
_cell.length_a   1.000
_cell.length_b   1.000
_cell.length_c   1.000
_cell.angle_alpha   90.00
_cell.angle_beta   90.00
_cell.angle_gamma   90.00
#
_symmetry.space_group_name_H-M   'P 1'
#
loop_
_entity.id
_entity.type
_entity.pdbx_description
1 polymer ?
#
loop_
_entity_poly.entity_id
_entity_poly.type
_entity_poly.pdbx_seq_one_letter_code
_entity_poly.pdbx_strand_id
1 'polypeptide(L)'
;MVLALVGTLLLLPTLASSYHAGIGGPQSHQGSTGQVDIDDVAKSGCLCHNEVADNAVQVILDDVPYAWVAGETYTFQLQLIGGPAATGTYTAGFSMRVALGTLASDEAQNWEIDGAVDEQTLTHTEASAANEDRAWVVQWSAPEEGSGTVNFWIVGNSVNGDQIPGVEDRWNQLNFALNEGDESSAAMGTRTLFAGDGNVSPPEPQHHGVDLHHMGAKLRAHWLGLLGFGAVIGVIIFAGLLLRYGFSTSYQGRSNQLRLRYKLMRRGDQ
;
A
#
# COMPACT_ATOMS: atom_id res chain seq x y z
N MET A 1 -1.30 54.38 15.98
CA MET A 1 -2.19 53.20 16.03
C MET A 1 -2.34 52.50 14.68
N VAL A 2 -2.41 53.22 13.55
CA VAL A 2 -2.54 52.58 12.22
C VAL A 2 -1.27 51.83 11.77
N LEU A 3 -0.07 52.37 12.03
CA LEU A 3 1.20 51.68 11.69
C LEU A 3 1.45 50.39 12.50
N ALA A 4 0.93 50.30 13.72
CA ALA A 4 1.09 49.09 14.54
C ALA A 4 0.21 47.94 14.03
N LEU A 5 -0.94 48.25 13.40
CA LEU A 5 -1.88 47.29 12.83
C LEU A 5 -1.40 46.75 11.47
N VAL A 6 -0.75 47.59 10.65
CA VAL A 6 -0.14 47.15 9.38
C VAL A 6 1.12 46.32 9.62
N GLY A 7 1.90 46.64 10.65
CA GLY A 7 3.10 45.87 11.04
C GLY A 7 2.80 44.50 11.65
N THR A 8 1.61 44.28 12.23
CA THR A 8 1.20 42.97 12.77
C THR A 8 0.58 42.06 11.72
N LEU A 9 0.05 42.60 10.61
CA LEU A 9 -0.49 41.81 9.51
C LEU A 9 0.61 41.23 8.59
N LEU A 10 1.78 41.86 8.54
CA LEU A 10 2.96 41.41 7.77
C LEU A 10 3.81 40.33 8.49
N LEU A 11 3.41 39.91 9.69
CA LEU A 11 4.08 38.88 10.49
C LEU A 11 3.27 37.58 10.60
N LEU A 12 2.13 37.49 9.90
CA LEU A 12 1.45 36.23 9.73
C LEU A 12 2.14 35.52 8.56
N PRO A 13 2.95 34.46 8.79
CA PRO A 13 3.29 33.59 7.68
C PRO A 13 1.98 33.18 7.03
N THR A 14 1.89 33.28 5.71
CA THR A 14 0.83 32.66 4.93
C THR A 14 0.81 31.19 5.34
N LEU A 15 -0.13 30.84 6.21
CA LEU A 15 -0.24 29.49 6.74
C LEU A 15 -0.57 28.62 5.54
N ALA A 16 0.40 27.83 5.10
CA ALA A 16 0.14 26.72 4.21
C ALA A 16 -0.74 25.74 5.01
N SER A 17 -2.05 25.85 4.85
CA SER A 17 -3.00 24.94 5.47
C SER A 17 -3.04 23.65 4.66
N SER A 18 -2.67 22.53 5.29
CA SER A 18 -3.13 21.22 4.84
C SER A 18 -4.64 21.17 5.08
N TYR A 19 -5.42 21.00 4.02
CA TYR A 19 -6.86 20.87 4.13
C TYR A 19 -7.26 19.40 4.07
N HIS A 20 -7.35 18.76 5.24
CA HIS A 20 -7.88 17.40 5.34
C HIS A 20 -9.36 17.30 4.90
N ALA A 21 -10.05 18.43 4.84
CA ALA A 21 -11.43 18.54 4.38
C ALA A 21 -11.58 18.78 2.87
N GLY A 22 -10.52 18.61 2.07
CA GLY A 22 -10.56 18.78 0.61
C GLY A 22 -9.80 20.00 0.10
N ILE A 23 -9.37 19.93 -1.17
CA ILE A 23 -8.56 20.97 -1.82
C ILE A 23 -8.81 21.01 -3.34
N GLY A 24 -8.83 22.21 -3.91
CA GLY A 24 -8.95 22.43 -5.34
C GLY A 24 -8.68 23.88 -5.73
N GLY A 25 -8.80 24.17 -7.03
CA GLY A 25 -8.72 25.53 -7.57
C GLY A 25 -7.37 26.22 -7.31
N PRO A 26 -7.36 27.57 -7.35
CA PRO A 26 -6.13 28.33 -7.17
C PRO A 26 -5.60 28.23 -5.74
N GLN A 27 -4.30 28.07 -5.59
CA GLN A 27 -3.62 28.03 -4.30
C GLN A 27 -2.31 28.82 -4.34
N SER A 28 -1.89 29.32 -3.19
CA SER A 28 -0.60 29.99 -3.03
C SER A 28 0.18 29.35 -1.89
N HIS A 29 1.46 29.11 -2.12
CA HIS A 29 2.36 28.49 -1.15
C HIS A 29 3.76 29.11 -1.20
N GLN A 30 4.51 28.98 -0.11
CA GLN A 30 5.90 29.42 -0.02
C GLN A 30 6.85 28.27 -0.35
N GLY A 31 7.26 28.16 -1.61
CA GLY A 31 8.28 27.21 -2.05
C GLY A 31 9.71 27.64 -1.68
N SER A 32 10.67 26.80 -2.06
CA SER A 32 12.11 26.96 -1.84
C SER A 32 12.70 28.18 -2.54
N THR A 33 12.12 28.59 -3.68
CA THR A 33 12.58 29.74 -4.47
C THR A 33 11.74 31.00 -4.29
N GLY A 34 10.68 30.96 -3.49
CA GLY A 34 9.75 32.09 -3.33
C GLY A 34 8.29 31.64 -3.27
N GLN A 35 7.39 32.62 -3.29
CA GLN A 35 5.96 32.37 -3.42
C GLN A 35 5.67 31.71 -4.78
N VAL A 36 4.88 30.63 -4.73
CA VAL A 36 4.40 29.87 -5.88
C VAL A 36 2.89 29.97 -5.86
N ASP A 37 2.33 30.52 -6.93
CA ASP A 37 0.90 30.60 -7.16
C ASP A 37 0.53 29.59 -8.26
N ILE A 38 -0.48 28.77 -7.99
CA ILE A 38 -1.04 27.81 -8.95
C ILE A 38 -2.50 28.15 -9.20
N ASP A 39 -2.95 27.95 -10.43
CA ASP A 39 -4.33 28.23 -10.83
C ASP A 39 -5.29 27.07 -10.48
N ASP A 40 -4.75 25.85 -10.40
CA ASP A 40 -5.55 24.64 -10.17
C ASP A 40 -4.68 23.52 -9.61
N VAL A 41 -5.00 23.08 -8.39
CA VAL A 41 -4.31 21.97 -7.70
C VAL A 41 -4.36 20.69 -8.53
N ALA A 42 -5.50 20.37 -9.15
CA ALA A 42 -5.64 19.13 -9.93
C ALA A 42 -4.71 19.11 -11.15
N LYS A 43 -4.31 20.28 -11.67
CA LYS A 43 -3.41 20.39 -12.83
C LYS A 43 -1.94 20.61 -12.44
N SER A 44 -1.70 21.19 -11.28
CA SER A 44 -0.36 21.69 -10.89
C SER A 44 0.32 20.83 -9.83
N GLY A 45 -0.43 20.01 -9.09
CA GLY A 45 0.10 19.16 -8.03
C GLY A 45 -0.14 19.70 -6.62
N CYS A 46 0.19 18.88 -5.62
CA CYS A 46 0.10 19.22 -4.20
C CYS A 46 1.38 19.95 -3.73
N LEU A 47 1.67 21.10 -4.35
CA LEU A 47 2.94 21.83 -4.16
C LEU A 47 3.15 22.40 -2.75
N CYS A 48 2.11 22.43 -1.91
CA CYS A 48 2.25 22.78 -0.49
C CYS A 48 3.03 21.72 0.31
N HIS A 49 3.08 20.48 -0.17
CA HIS A 49 3.73 19.35 0.48
C HIS A 49 5.15 19.15 -0.06
N ASN A 50 5.27 19.02 -1.38
CA ASN A 50 6.54 18.82 -2.05
C ASN A 50 6.54 19.51 -3.41
N GLU A 51 7.68 20.05 -3.84
CA GLU A 51 7.78 20.78 -5.11
C GLU A 51 7.74 19.86 -6.33
N VAL A 52 8.05 18.58 -6.13
CA VAL A 52 8.19 17.59 -7.19
C VAL A 52 7.31 16.39 -6.89
N ALA A 53 6.67 15.85 -7.92
CA ALA A 53 5.95 14.58 -7.85
C ALA A 53 6.92 13.42 -7.54
N ASP A 54 6.43 12.42 -6.83
CA ASP A 54 7.21 11.25 -6.42
C ASP A 54 6.50 9.95 -6.81
N ASN A 55 7.19 9.11 -7.58
CA ASN A 55 6.72 7.78 -8.00
C ASN A 55 6.58 6.77 -6.86
N ALA A 56 7.02 7.10 -5.64
CA ALA A 56 6.66 6.36 -4.43
C ALA A 56 5.16 6.42 -4.13
N VAL A 57 4.43 7.39 -4.70
CA VAL A 57 2.96 7.43 -4.70
C VAL A 57 2.44 7.06 -6.08
N GLN A 58 1.51 6.11 -6.09
CA GLN A 58 0.85 5.63 -7.30
C GLN A 58 -0.61 6.06 -7.28
N VAL A 59 -1.03 6.83 -8.28
CA VAL A 59 -2.43 7.19 -8.50
C VAL A 59 -3.02 6.19 -9.47
N ILE A 60 -3.98 5.39 -9.04
CA ILE A 60 -4.60 4.33 -9.82
C ILE A 60 -6.05 4.70 -10.05
N LEU A 61 -6.50 4.65 -11.29
CA LEU A 61 -7.90 4.82 -11.66
C LEU A 61 -8.37 3.58 -12.41
N ASP A 62 -9.27 2.83 -11.79
CA ASP A 62 -9.85 1.62 -12.38
C ASP A 62 -11.19 1.92 -13.07
N ASP A 63 -11.63 0.97 -13.89
CA ASP A 63 -12.88 1.03 -14.65
C ASP A 63 -12.98 2.18 -15.66
N VAL A 64 -11.83 2.64 -16.18
CA VAL A 64 -11.79 3.71 -17.19
C VAL A 64 -12.19 3.15 -18.55
N PRO A 65 -13.19 3.70 -19.25
CA PRO A 65 -13.56 3.22 -20.58
C PRO A 65 -12.50 3.58 -21.63
N TYR A 66 -12.50 2.89 -22.78
CA TYR A 66 -11.59 3.23 -23.86
C TYR A 66 -11.95 4.52 -24.60
N ALA A 67 -13.23 4.85 -24.65
CA ALA A 67 -13.82 6.06 -25.19
C ALA A 67 -15.15 6.35 -24.45
N TRP A 68 -15.61 7.60 -24.47
CA TRP A 68 -16.86 7.97 -23.80
C TRP A 68 -18.03 8.01 -24.79
N VAL A 69 -19.23 7.73 -24.30
CA VAL A 69 -20.50 7.83 -25.05
C VAL A 69 -21.34 8.93 -24.41
N ALA A 70 -21.97 9.76 -25.25
CA ALA A 70 -22.71 10.93 -24.79
C ALA A 70 -23.81 10.59 -23.79
N GLY A 71 -23.87 11.35 -22.69
CA GLY A 71 -24.87 11.19 -21.63
C GLY A 71 -24.69 9.95 -20.73
N GLU A 72 -23.73 9.07 -21.02
CA GLU A 72 -23.42 7.95 -20.13
C GLU A 72 -22.74 8.41 -18.85
N THR A 73 -22.96 7.68 -17.76
CA THR A 73 -22.28 7.90 -16.48
C THR A 73 -21.40 6.72 -16.16
N TYR A 74 -20.13 7.01 -15.90
CA TYR A 74 -19.10 6.03 -15.61
C TYR A 74 -18.75 6.08 -14.12
N THR A 75 -18.58 4.90 -13.51
CA THR A 75 -18.05 4.77 -12.16
C THR A 75 -16.58 4.36 -12.25
N PHE A 76 -15.73 5.13 -11.59
CA PHE A 76 -14.30 4.88 -11.49
C PHE A 76 -13.92 4.57 -10.05
N GLN A 77 -12.91 3.71 -9.88
CA GLN A 77 -12.28 3.47 -8.58
C GLN A 77 -10.92 4.15 -8.54
N LEU A 78 -10.83 5.26 -7.81
CA LEU A 78 -9.59 5.96 -7.55
C LEU A 78 -8.91 5.35 -6.31
N GLN A 79 -7.65 4.96 -6.41
CA GLN A 79 -6.86 4.46 -5.29
C GLN A 79 -5.45 5.06 -5.27
N LEU A 80 -4.96 5.38 -4.08
CA LEU A 80 -3.58 5.81 -3.85
C LEU A 80 -2.79 4.74 -3.11
N ILE A 81 -1.64 4.35 -3.67
CA ILE A 81 -0.74 3.35 -3.05
C ILE A 81 0.63 3.97 -2.82
N GLY A 82 1.26 3.62 -1.70
CA GLY A 82 2.61 4.02 -1.35
C GLY A 82 2.67 5.33 -0.57
N GLY A 83 3.74 6.09 -0.75
CA GLY A 83 4.02 7.29 0.03
C GLY A 83 4.60 7.02 1.43
N PRO A 84 4.62 8.03 2.31
CA PRO A 84 5.15 7.89 3.66
C PRO A 84 4.31 6.95 4.54
N ALA A 85 4.94 6.42 5.58
CA ALA A 85 4.24 5.65 6.61
C ALA A 85 3.22 6.54 7.33
N ALA A 86 1.97 6.08 7.42
CA ALA A 86 0.92 6.78 8.15
C ALA A 86 1.15 6.67 9.67
N THR A 87 1.17 7.82 10.35
CA THR A 87 1.32 7.93 11.81
C THR A 87 0.14 8.63 12.47
N GLY A 88 -0.76 9.21 11.68
CA GLY A 88 -1.96 9.93 12.15
C GLY A 88 -3.23 9.55 11.40
N THR A 89 -4.30 10.32 11.64
CA THR A 89 -5.66 10.00 11.17
C THR A 89 -5.83 10.17 9.67
N TYR A 90 -5.44 11.32 9.12
CA TYR A 90 -5.60 11.61 7.70
C TYR A 90 -4.35 11.16 6.97
N THR A 91 -4.50 10.24 6.02
CA THR A 91 -3.34 9.57 5.40
C THR A 91 -3.24 9.79 3.91
N ALA A 92 -4.29 10.34 3.29
CA ALA A 92 -4.30 10.66 1.89
C ALA A 92 -5.37 11.71 1.54
N GLY A 93 -5.24 12.27 0.35
CA GLY A 93 -6.23 13.12 -0.27
C GLY A 93 -5.99 13.21 -1.78
N PHE A 94 -6.96 13.74 -2.51
CA PHE A 94 -6.83 13.98 -3.94
C PHE A 94 -7.49 15.30 -4.34
N SER A 95 -7.11 15.79 -5.52
CA SER A 95 -7.82 16.83 -6.27
C SER A 95 -7.94 16.38 -7.73
N MET A 96 -9.15 16.42 -8.27
CA MET A 96 -9.48 15.99 -9.62
C MET A 96 -10.19 17.11 -10.38
N ARG A 97 -9.90 17.22 -11.68
CA ARG A 97 -10.68 18.03 -12.63
C ARG A 97 -10.90 17.28 -13.94
N VAL A 98 -12.08 17.49 -14.53
CA VAL A 98 -12.38 17.16 -15.93
C VAL A 98 -12.54 18.42 -16.77
N ALA A 99 -12.21 18.34 -18.06
CA ALA A 99 -12.43 19.46 -18.97
C ALA A 99 -13.92 19.67 -19.31
N LEU A 100 -14.69 18.57 -19.33
CA LEU A 100 -16.09 18.51 -19.75
C LEU A 100 -16.82 17.40 -18.98
N GLY A 101 -18.14 17.48 -18.93
CA GLY A 101 -18.97 16.61 -18.09
C GLY A 101 -18.94 17.05 -16.62
N THR A 102 -19.50 16.22 -15.75
CA THR A 102 -19.64 16.52 -14.32
C THR A 102 -19.14 15.35 -13.47
N LEU A 103 -18.55 15.66 -12.32
CA LEU A 103 -18.07 14.71 -11.34
C LEU A 103 -19.00 14.68 -10.13
N ALA A 104 -19.15 13.49 -9.55
CA ALA A 104 -19.90 13.28 -8.31
C ALA A 104 -19.31 12.12 -7.51
N SER A 105 -19.63 12.04 -6.22
CA SER A 105 -19.30 10.91 -5.35
C SER A 105 -20.14 10.99 -4.08
N ASP A 106 -20.38 9.84 -3.45
CA ASP A 106 -21.04 9.77 -2.14
C ASP A 106 -20.06 9.97 -0.96
N GLU A 107 -18.75 9.92 -1.22
CA GLU A 107 -17.68 10.04 -0.21
C GLU A 107 -16.68 11.17 -0.47
N ALA A 108 -16.77 11.80 -1.65
CA ALA A 108 -16.02 12.98 -2.03
C ALA A 108 -16.96 14.17 -2.28
N GLN A 109 -16.41 15.35 -2.54
CA GLN A 109 -17.18 16.56 -2.77
C GLN A 109 -16.60 17.37 -3.93
N ASN A 110 -17.46 18.09 -4.66
CA ASN A 110 -17.01 19.07 -5.64
C ASN A 110 -16.35 20.26 -4.94
N TRP A 111 -15.39 20.90 -5.59
CA TRP A 111 -14.74 22.08 -5.04
C TRP A 111 -15.68 23.29 -5.13
N GLU A 112 -15.69 24.11 -4.09
CA GLU A 112 -16.50 25.33 -4.02
C GLU A 112 -15.57 26.55 -4.00
N ILE A 113 -15.86 27.52 -4.87
CA ILE A 113 -15.17 28.82 -4.89
C ILE A 113 -16.24 29.90 -4.75
N ASP A 114 -16.11 30.74 -3.72
CA ASP A 114 -17.00 31.87 -3.47
C ASP A 114 -18.50 31.52 -3.42
N GLY A 115 -18.85 30.34 -2.87
CA GLY A 115 -20.25 29.88 -2.78
C GLY A 115 -20.78 29.19 -4.03
N ALA A 116 -19.95 29.04 -5.07
CA ALA A 116 -20.32 28.34 -6.30
C ALA A 116 -19.60 27.00 -6.40
N VAL A 117 -20.39 25.93 -6.54
CA VAL A 117 -19.88 24.57 -6.75
C VAL A 117 -19.40 24.42 -8.19
N ASP A 118 -18.16 23.97 -8.38
CA ASP A 118 -17.62 23.60 -9.67
C ASP A 118 -17.80 22.08 -9.89
N GLU A 119 -18.85 21.73 -10.62
CA GLU A 119 -19.21 20.33 -10.93
C GLU A 119 -18.14 19.59 -11.75
N GLN A 120 -17.17 20.30 -12.34
CA GLN A 120 -16.06 19.68 -13.07
C GLN A 120 -14.88 19.29 -12.18
N THR A 121 -15.00 19.53 -10.87
CA THR A 121 -13.95 19.22 -9.89
C THR A 121 -14.43 18.22 -8.86
N LEU A 122 -13.51 17.47 -8.28
CA LEU A 122 -13.81 16.61 -7.15
C LEU A 122 -12.60 16.52 -6.23
N THR A 123 -12.83 16.53 -4.93
CA THR A 123 -11.81 16.37 -3.90
C THR A 123 -12.33 15.51 -2.78
N HIS A 124 -11.41 14.89 -2.05
CA HIS A 124 -11.68 14.20 -0.81
C HIS A 124 -12.43 15.07 0.22
N THR A 125 -13.15 14.40 1.11
CA THR A 125 -13.70 14.95 2.36
C THR A 125 -12.83 14.56 3.56
N GLU A 126 -13.04 15.20 4.70
CA GLU A 126 -12.37 14.83 5.96
C GLU A 126 -12.58 13.36 6.34
N ALA A 127 -13.81 12.86 6.17
CA ALA A 127 -14.14 11.46 6.46
C ALA A 127 -13.37 10.52 5.52
N SER A 128 -13.33 10.83 4.22
CA SER A 128 -12.66 9.99 3.24
C SER A 128 -11.13 10.04 3.32
N ALA A 129 -10.55 11.16 3.78
CA ALA A 129 -9.10 11.28 4.02
C ALA A 129 -8.61 10.42 5.18
N ALA A 130 -9.52 10.09 6.11
CA ALA A 130 -9.25 9.20 7.24
C ALA A 130 -9.39 7.72 6.88
N ASN A 131 -9.78 7.38 5.64
CA ASN A 131 -9.87 6.00 5.18
C ASN A 131 -8.46 5.42 4.97
N GLU A 132 -8.16 4.31 5.64
CA GLU A 132 -6.87 3.60 5.54
C GLU A 132 -6.64 2.97 4.16
N ASP A 133 -7.70 2.65 3.41
CA ASP A 133 -7.62 2.07 2.07
C ASP A 133 -7.20 3.09 1.00
N ARG A 134 -7.26 4.39 1.33
CA ARG A 134 -6.92 5.53 0.46
C ARG A 134 -7.58 5.39 -0.93
N ALA A 135 -8.87 5.10 -0.91
CA ALA A 135 -9.66 4.79 -2.09
C ALA A 135 -10.97 5.59 -2.10
N TRP A 136 -11.43 5.92 -3.31
CA TRP A 136 -12.66 6.66 -3.57
C TRP A 136 -13.39 6.12 -4.80
N VAL A 137 -14.70 5.99 -4.70
CA VAL A 137 -15.64 5.76 -5.78
C VAL A 137 -16.01 7.11 -6.37
N VAL A 138 -15.73 7.28 -7.66
CA VAL A 138 -16.00 8.52 -8.40
C VAL A 138 -16.98 8.23 -9.52
N GLN A 139 -17.94 9.13 -9.71
CA GLN A 139 -18.84 9.10 -10.85
C GLN A 139 -18.51 10.27 -11.78
N TRP A 140 -18.46 9.99 -13.07
CA TRP A 140 -18.33 11.01 -14.11
C TRP A 140 -19.45 10.85 -15.15
N SER A 141 -20.26 11.89 -15.32
CA SER A 141 -21.27 11.96 -16.36
C SER A 141 -20.69 12.65 -17.59
N ALA A 142 -20.67 11.94 -18.71
CA ALA A 142 -20.14 12.41 -19.98
C ALA A 142 -20.95 13.60 -20.53
N PRO A 143 -20.31 14.51 -21.29
CA PRO A 143 -20.98 15.65 -21.91
C PRO A 143 -21.92 15.22 -23.06
N GLU A 144 -22.52 16.20 -23.72
CA GLU A 144 -23.35 16.00 -24.90
C GLU A 144 -22.55 15.53 -26.14
N GLU A 145 -23.23 14.87 -27.07
CA GLU A 145 -22.63 14.39 -28.33
C GLU A 145 -22.01 15.56 -29.12
N GLY A 146 -20.83 15.32 -29.70
CA GLY A 146 -20.05 16.30 -30.44
C GLY A 146 -19.15 17.19 -29.57
N SER A 147 -19.06 16.92 -28.26
CA SER A 147 -18.19 17.67 -27.34
C SER A 147 -16.69 17.38 -27.52
N GLY A 148 -16.33 16.26 -28.17
CA GLY A 148 -14.95 15.93 -28.51
C GLY A 148 -14.11 15.34 -27.36
N THR A 149 -12.81 15.62 -27.32
CA THR A 149 -11.91 14.97 -26.34
C THR A 149 -12.07 15.58 -24.95
N VAL A 150 -12.24 14.73 -23.93
CA VAL A 150 -12.30 15.13 -22.51
C VAL A 150 -10.98 14.82 -21.83
N ASN A 151 -10.33 15.85 -21.30
CA ASN A 151 -9.11 15.69 -20.50
C ASN A 151 -9.46 15.54 -19.02
N PHE A 152 -8.72 14.65 -18.36
CA PHE A 152 -8.79 14.37 -16.93
C PHE A 152 -7.45 14.71 -16.30
N TRP A 153 -7.49 15.38 -15.16
CA TRP A 153 -6.34 15.68 -14.33
C TRP A 153 -6.63 15.23 -12.90
N ILE A 154 -5.77 14.37 -12.36
CA ILE A 154 -5.91 13.83 -11.01
C ILE A 154 -4.56 13.95 -10.32
N VAL A 155 -4.56 14.59 -9.17
CA VAL A 155 -3.42 14.61 -8.26
C VAL A 155 -3.82 13.87 -6.99
N GLY A 156 -2.99 12.90 -6.60
CA GLY A 156 -3.13 12.16 -5.36
C GLY A 156 -1.98 12.45 -4.41
N ASN A 157 -2.30 12.73 -3.16
CA ASN A 157 -1.36 13.02 -2.09
C ASN A 157 -1.44 11.92 -1.03
N SER A 158 -0.29 11.38 -0.63
CA SER A 158 -0.15 10.47 0.51
C SER A 158 0.69 11.18 1.58
N VAL A 159 0.12 11.29 2.78
CA VAL A 159 0.70 12.08 3.87
C VAL A 159 1.01 11.22 5.09
N ASN A 160 1.93 11.68 5.93
CA ASN A 160 2.33 10.99 7.16
C ASN A 160 1.29 11.12 8.29
N GLY A 161 0.31 12.02 8.15
CA GLY A 161 -0.76 12.29 9.12
C GLY A 161 -0.41 13.19 10.30
N ASP A 162 0.71 13.93 10.24
CA ASP A 162 1.10 14.92 11.26
C ASP A 162 0.31 16.25 11.17
N GLN A 163 -0.55 16.38 10.14
CA GLN A 163 -1.38 17.55 9.84
C GLN A 163 -0.57 18.83 9.53
N ILE A 164 0.66 18.66 9.06
CA ILE A 164 1.55 19.74 8.65
C ILE A 164 2.03 19.41 7.24
N PRO A 165 1.78 20.27 6.23
CA PRO A 165 2.40 20.08 4.93
C PRO A 165 3.93 20.06 5.07
N GLY A 166 4.57 19.02 4.57
CA GLY A 166 6.02 18.89 4.64
C GLY A 166 6.60 17.95 3.60
N VAL A 167 7.93 18.02 3.46
CA VAL A 167 8.69 17.26 2.44
C VAL A 167 8.62 15.74 2.59
N GLU A 168 8.17 15.25 3.75
CA GLU A 168 7.90 13.82 3.98
C GLU A 168 6.64 13.34 3.26
N ASP A 169 5.70 14.25 3.01
CA ASP A 169 4.51 13.97 2.24
C ASP A 169 4.85 13.91 0.76
N ARG A 170 4.16 13.01 0.06
CA ARG A 170 4.47 12.68 -1.32
C ARG A 170 3.20 12.71 -2.13
N TRP A 171 3.29 13.20 -3.36
CA TRP A 171 2.17 13.24 -4.27
C TRP A 171 2.60 12.81 -5.66
N ASN A 172 1.64 12.37 -6.45
CA ASN A 172 1.84 12.08 -7.86
C ASN A 172 0.57 12.43 -8.65
N GLN A 173 0.64 12.39 -9.97
CA GLN A 173 -0.44 12.81 -10.85
C GLN A 173 -0.72 11.82 -11.99
N LEU A 174 -2.00 11.69 -12.33
CA LEU A 174 -2.49 10.93 -13.47
C LEU A 174 -3.26 11.88 -14.39
N ASN A 175 -2.75 12.06 -15.60
CA ASN A 175 -3.37 12.88 -16.64
C ASN A 175 -3.65 12.00 -17.85
N PHE A 176 -4.88 12.03 -18.35
CA PHE A 176 -5.28 11.27 -19.53
C PHE A 176 -6.41 11.97 -20.28
N ALA A 177 -6.73 11.43 -21.46
CA ALA A 177 -7.81 11.93 -22.28
C ALA A 177 -8.71 10.78 -22.73
N LEU A 178 -10.02 11.03 -22.78
CA LEU A 178 -11.00 10.15 -23.39
C LEU A 178 -11.53 10.83 -24.65
N ASN A 179 -11.47 10.13 -25.77
CA ASN A 179 -12.12 10.57 -27.00
C ASN A 179 -13.59 10.17 -26.98
N GLU A 180 -14.39 10.96 -27.65
CA GLU A 180 -15.77 10.59 -27.97
C GLU A 180 -15.77 9.33 -28.82
N GLY A 181 -16.67 8.42 -28.48
CA GLY A 181 -16.85 7.14 -29.13
C GLY A 181 -18.32 6.83 -29.36
N ASP A 182 -18.54 5.59 -29.80
CA ASP A 182 -19.85 5.04 -30.11
C ASP A 182 -20.05 3.69 -29.40
N GLU A 183 -21.14 3.00 -29.71
CA GLU A 183 -21.43 1.65 -29.18
C GLU A 183 -20.30 0.64 -29.44
N SER A 184 -19.55 0.78 -30.54
CA SER A 184 -18.43 -0.11 -30.86
C SER A 184 -17.26 0.09 -29.89
N SER A 185 -17.02 1.34 -29.50
CA SER A 185 -16.00 1.69 -28.52
C SER A 185 -16.38 1.29 -27.10
N ALA A 186 -17.68 1.35 -26.77
CA ALA A 186 -18.20 0.86 -25.49
C ALA A 186 -17.97 -0.65 -25.31
N ALA A 187 -18.04 -1.43 -26.41
CA ALA A 187 -17.78 -2.86 -26.39
C ALA A 187 -16.32 -3.25 -26.08
N MET A 188 -15.38 -2.30 -26.11
CA MET A 188 -13.98 -2.55 -25.70
C MET A 188 -13.82 -2.71 -24.18
N GLY A 189 -14.85 -2.38 -23.40
CA GLY A 189 -14.83 -2.50 -21.94
C GLY A 189 -14.03 -1.41 -21.25
N THR A 190 -13.46 -1.74 -20.10
CA THR A 190 -12.70 -0.83 -19.24
C THR A 190 -11.24 -1.23 -19.13
N ARG A 191 -10.41 -0.32 -18.61
CA ARG A 191 -8.99 -0.51 -18.31
C ARG A 191 -8.63 0.23 -17.02
N THR A 192 -7.58 -0.24 -16.36
CA THR A 192 -6.95 0.47 -15.25
C THR A 192 -5.86 1.40 -15.79
N LEU A 193 -5.83 2.62 -15.29
CA LEU A 193 -4.77 3.61 -15.52
C LEU A 193 -3.97 3.81 -14.24
N PHE A 194 -2.67 4.05 -14.36
CA PHE A 194 -1.79 4.35 -13.23
C PHE A 194 -0.82 5.48 -13.55
N ALA A 195 -0.50 6.32 -12.57
CA ALA A 195 0.51 7.37 -12.67
C ALA A 195 1.90 6.75 -12.80
N GLY A 196 2.52 6.84 -13.98
CA GLY A 196 3.89 6.37 -14.16
C GLY A 196 4.58 6.96 -15.38
N ASP A 197 5.85 7.34 -15.19
CA ASP A 197 6.86 7.50 -16.24
C ASP A 197 7.49 6.15 -16.67
N GLY A 198 6.96 5.04 -16.13
CA GLY A 198 7.50 3.69 -16.28
C GLY A 198 8.41 3.23 -15.13
N ASN A 199 8.78 4.11 -14.20
CA ASN A 199 9.60 3.80 -13.01
C ASN A 199 8.74 3.73 -11.74
N VAL A 200 7.84 2.74 -11.69
CA VAL A 200 7.03 2.47 -10.49
C VAL A 200 7.91 1.92 -9.38
N SER A 201 7.98 2.61 -8.23
CA SER A 201 8.60 2.06 -7.02
C SER A 201 7.53 1.35 -6.19
N PRO A 202 7.63 0.03 -5.96
CA PRO A 202 6.73 -0.64 -5.04
C PRO A 202 6.80 -0.01 -3.65
N PRO A 203 5.68 0.06 -2.90
CA PRO A 203 5.73 0.44 -1.50
C PRO A 203 6.67 -0.51 -0.75
N GLU A 204 7.43 0.02 0.22
CA GLU A 204 8.22 -0.83 1.10
C GLU A 204 7.26 -1.82 1.79
N PRO A 205 7.54 -3.13 1.76
CA PRO A 205 6.70 -4.12 2.41
C PRO A 205 6.58 -3.78 3.88
N GLN A 206 5.34 -3.65 4.39
CA GLN A 206 5.14 -3.61 5.83
C GLN A 206 5.64 -4.95 6.40
N HIS A 207 6.71 -4.91 7.20
CA HIS A 207 7.27 -6.09 7.84
C HIS A 207 6.28 -6.62 8.90
N HIS A 208 5.30 -7.42 8.46
CA HIS A 208 4.43 -8.21 9.34
C HIS A 208 5.04 -9.57 9.71
N GLY A 209 6.35 -9.71 9.53
CA GLY A 209 7.13 -10.84 10.00
C GLY A 209 8.14 -10.34 11.02
N VAL A 210 8.15 -10.96 12.20
CA VAL A 210 9.30 -10.81 13.11
C VAL A 210 10.51 -11.30 12.33
N ASP A 211 11.45 -10.40 12.05
CA ASP A 211 12.64 -10.74 11.27
C ASP A 211 13.30 -11.99 11.86
N LEU A 212 13.62 -12.98 11.02
CA LEU A 212 14.23 -14.23 11.49
C LEU A 212 15.53 -13.97 12.27
N HIS A 213 16.19 -12.85 11.95
CA HIS A 213 17.38 -12.33 12.63
C HIS A 213 17.11 -11.82 14.06
N HIS A 214 15.89 -11.34 14.36
CA HIS A 214 15.46 -10.90 15.68
C HIS A 214 14.85 -12.03 16.53
N MET A 215 14.50 -13.17 15.93
CA MET A 215 14.05 -14.38 16.65
C MET A 215 15.19 -15.18 17.30
N GLY A 216 16.43 -14.68 17.25
CA GLY A 216 17.66 -15.42 17.58
C GLY A 216 17.60 -16.26 18.85
N ALA A 217 16.97 -15.79 19.93
CA ALA A 217 16.84 -16.57 21.17
C ALA A 217 15.78 -17.68 21.10
N LYS A 218 14.58 -17.39 20.56
CA LYS A 218 13.48 -18.36 20.47
C LYS A 218 13.75 -19.44 19.42
N LEU A 219 14.28 -19.06 18.26
CA LEU A 219 14.63 -20.00 17.19
C LEU A 219 15.75 -20.97 17.64
N ARG A 220 16.78 -20.46 18.33
CA ARG A 220 17.86 -21.31 18.89
C ARG A 220 17.35 -22.29 19.93
N ALA A 221 16.38 -21.89 20.77
CA ALA A 221 15.75 -22.79 21.74
C ALA A 221 14.99 -23.94 21.06
N HIS A 222 14.27 -23.67 19.98
CA HIS A 222 13.59 -24.72 19.21
C HIS A 222 14.57 -25.68 18.53
N TRP A 223 15.66 -25.19 17.95
CA TRP A 223 16.71 -26.04 17.36
C TRP A 223 17.43 -26.91 18.40
N LEU A 224 17.73 -26.35 19.58
CA LEU A 224 18.28 -27.13 20.71
C LEU A 224 17.31 -28.21 21.19
N GLY A 225 16.01 -27.90 21.25
CA GLY A 225 14.97 -28.88 21.57
C GLY A 225 14.90 -30.02 20.55
N LEU A 226 14.91 -29.68 19.25
CA LEU A 226 14.88 -30.67 18.16
C LEU A 226 16.13 -31.58 18.17
N LEU A 227 17.32 -31.00 18.36
CA LEU A 227 18.56 -31.74 18.45
C LEU A 227 18.60 -32.66 19.69
N GLY A 228 18.12 -32.18 20.84
CA GLY A 228 18.02 -32.97 22.06
C GLY A 228 17.06 -34.16 21.89
N PHE A 229 15.90 -33.93 21.30
CA PHE A 229 14.94 -34.99 21.00
C PHE A 229 15.51 -36.01 20.00
N GLY A 230 16.17 -35.54 18.95
CA GLY A 230 16.85 -36.40 17.97
C GLY A 230 17.95 -37.27 18.59
N ALA A 231 18.73 -36.72 19.53
CA ALA A 231 19.75 -37.48 20.26
C ALA A 231 19.15 -38.62 21.09
N VAL A 232 18.03 -38.36 21.80
CA VAL A 232 17.32 -39.38 22.58
C VAL A 232 16.80 -40.51 21.68
N ILE A 233 16.17 -40.17 20.56
CA ILE A 233 15.72 -41.16 19.56
C ILE A 233 16.92 -41.98 19.06
N GLY A 234 18.05 -41.33 18.75
CA GLY A 234 19.26 -42.00 18.31
C GLY A 234 19.78 -43.02 19.32
N VAL A 235 19.80 -42.68 20.60
CA VAL A 235 20.21 -43.62 21.67
C VAL A 235 19.24 -44.79 21.78
N ILE A 236 17.93 -44.56 21.70
CA ILE A 236 16.92 -45.63 21.75
C ILE A 236 17.11 -46.60 20.57
N ILE A 237 17.30 -46.08 19.36
CA ILE A 237 17.54 -46.91 18.17
C ILE A 237 18.85 -47.71 18.34
N PHE A 238 19.93 -47.06 18.77
CA PHE A 238 21.22 -47.71 18.98
C PHE A 238 21.14 -48.81 20.04
N ALA A 239 20.50 -48.55 21.19
CA ALA A 239 20.26 -49.55 22.21
C ALA A 239 19.40 -50.70 21.70
N GLY A 240 18.35 -50.41 20.92
CA GLY A 240 17.52 -51.42 20.26
C GLY A 240 18.31 -52.31 19.30
N LEU A 241 19.22 -51.72 18.51
CA LEU A 241 20.12 -52.46 17.62
C LEU A 241 21.11 -53.34 18.39
N LEU A 242 21.73 -52.82 19.47
CA LEU A 242 22.61 -53.61 20.32
C LEU A 242 21.89 -54.76 21.01
N LEU A 243 20.67 -54.55 21.50
CA LEU A 243 19.86 -55.60 22.10
C LEU A 243 19.48 -56.67 21.07
N ARG A 244 19.12 -56.26 19.86
CA ARG A 244 18.70 -57.18 18.78
C ARG A 244 19.88 -57.98 18.20
N TYR A 245 21.04 -57.36 18.02
CA TYR A 245 22.15 -57.95 17.27
C TYR A 245 23.39 -58.27 18.12
N GLY A 246 23.62 -57.59 19.26
CA GLY A 246 24.84 -57.72 20.07
C GLY A 246 24.85 -58.87 21.07
N PHE A 247 23.70 -59.29 21.62
CA PHE A 247 23.64 -60.36 22.63
C PHE A 247 23.34 -61.76 22.08
N SER A 248 23.01 -61.89 20.79
CA SER A 248 22.58 -63.18 20.21
C SER A 248 23.73 -64.17 19.96
N THR A 249 24.95 -63.69 19.74
CA THR A 249 26.11 -64.56 19.46
C THR A 249 26.74 -65.17 20.72
N SER A 250 26.64 -64.48 21.86
CA SER A 250 27.21 -64.95 23.14
C SER A 250 26.39 -66.10 23.77
N TYR A 251 25.08 -66.15 23.53
CA TYR A 251 24.20 -67.15 24.15
C TYR A 251 24.42 -68.58 23.60
N GLN A 252 24.88 -68.73 22.36
CA GLN A 252 25.19 -70.04 21.79
C GLN A 252 26.45 -70.70 22.40
N GLY A 253 27.41 -69.92 22.90
CA GLY A 253 28.63 -70.46 23.50
C GLY A 253 28.36 -71.16 24.85
N ARG A 254 27.47 -70.58 25.67
CA ARG A 254 27.17 -71.09 27.02
C ARG A 254 26.32 -72.35 26.99
N SER A 255 25.40 -72.49 26.04
CA SER A 255 24.60 -73.70 25.85
C SER A 255 25.47 -74.89 25.40
N ASN A 256 26.47 -74.65 24.54
CA ASN A 256 27.42 -75.67 24.14
C ASN A 256 28.33 -76.14 25.29
N GLN A 257 28.80 -75.23 26.16
CA GLN A 257 29.57 -75.62 27.34
C GLN A 257 28.74 -76.41 28.37
N LEU A 258 27.48 -76.04 28.58
CA LEU A 258 26.55 -76.81 29.42
C LEU A 258 26.28 -78.20 28.83
N ARG A 259 26.11 -78.30 27.51
CA ARG A 259 25.91 -79.57 26.81
C ARG A 259 27.16 -80.47 26.87
N LEU A 260 28.36 -79.89 26.81
CA LEU A 260 29.63 -80.60 27.01
C LEU A 260 29.78 -81.11 28.44
N ARG A 261 29.48 -80.28 29.46
CA ARG A 261 29.48 -80.71 30.86
C ARG A 261 28.50 -81.85 31.12
N TYR A 262 27.28 -81.77 30.59
CA TYR A 262 26.29 -82.84 30.72
C TYR A 262 26.77 -84.16 30.09
N LYS A 263 27.40 -84.10 28.91
CA LYS A 263 27.98 -85.29 28.26
C LYS A 263 29.16 -85.88 29.04
N LEU A 264 29.99 -85.05 29.66
CA LEU A 264 31.12 -85.48 30.50
C LEU A 264 30.65 -86.15 31.80
N MET A 265 29.66 -85.57 32.49
CA MET A 265 29.10 -86.19 33.70
C MET A 265 28.45 -87.56 33.41
N ARG A 266 27.77 -87.71 32.27
CA ARG A 266 27.14 -88.98 31.87
C ARG A 266 28.14 -90.10 31.52
N ARG A 267 29.40 -89.77 31.21
CA ARG A 267 30.47 -90.76 30.97
C ARG A 267 31.25 -91.13 32.23
N GLY A 268 31.06 -90.41 33.34
CA GLY A 268 31.68 -90.73 34.63
C GLY A 268 30.94 -91.79 35.44
N ASP A 269 29.71 -92.16 35.02
CA ASP A 269 28.83 -93.15 35.68
C ASP A 269 28.74 -94.49 34.90
N GLN A 270 29.73 -94.82 34.05
CA GLN A 270 29.91 -96.15 33.43
C GLN A 270 31.32 -96.67 33.73
#